data_AF-A0A1R1ECC5-F1
#
_entry.id   AF-A0A1R1ECC5-F1
#
_cell.length_a   1.000
_cell.length_b   1.000
_cell.length_c   1.000
_cell.angle_alpha   90.00
_cell.angle_beta   90.00
_cell.angle_gamma   90.00
#
_symmetry.space_group_name_H-M   'P 1'
#
loop_
_entity.id
_entity.type
_entity.pdbx_description
1 polymer ?
#
loop_
_entity_poly.entity_id
_entity_poly.type
_entity_poly.pdbx_seq_one_letter_code
_entity_poly.pdbx_strand_id
1 'polypeptide(L)'
;MKKVIEGAVYNTQTAKKICEQRTNEANHGKGAYVDQLKQLYKTKNGNFFFFIKNNFPTYVDVNNDDLNPKFELMDVVEEKIKPVTYELAVQFASEVITYDPESKKGLGKFFPELIQNEETENKKIQKKIYISEKSSWYLEKMSKESKDTNSSFIEKLIIEEYRRLYKKGIMQGDPFFEMVDE
;
A
#
# COMPACT_ATOMS: atom_id res chain seq x y z
N MET A 1 -4.56 24.80 -0.58
CA MET A 1 -5.48 24.05 -1.47
C MET A 1 -6.50 23.29 -0.64
N LYS A 2 -7.79 23.32 -1.05
CA LYS A 2 -8.88 22.54 -0.44
C LYS A 2 -9.53 21.68 -1.52
N LYS A 3 -9.68 20.37 -1.28
CA LYS A 3 -10.43 19.44 -2.13
C LYS A 3 -11.36 18.59 -1.29
N VAL A 4 -12.53 18.28 -1.83
CA VAL A 4 -13.46 17.30 -1.26
C VAL A 4 -13.38 16.05 -2.12
N ILE A 5 -13.05 14.93 -1.51
CA ILE A 5 -12.90 13.64 -2.20
C ILE A 5 -13.65 12.62 -1.34
N GLU A 6 -14.59 11.88 -1.95
CA GLU A 6 -15.38 10.84 -1.26
C GLU A 6 -16.06 11.33 0.04
N GLY A 7 -16.55 12.58 0.03
CA GLY A 7 -17.21 13.20 1.19
C GLY A 7 -16.27 13.69 2.29
N ALA A 8 -14.96 13.44 2.20
CA ALA A 8 -13.95 13.94 3.12
C ALA A 8 -13.31 15.24 2.63
N VAL A 9 -13.11 16.20 3.55
CA VAL A 9 -12.50 17.51 3.26
C VAL A 9 -11.00 17.45 3.53
N TYR A 10 -10.21 17.62 2.47
CA TYR A 10 -8.75 17.71 2.53
C TYR A 10 -8.33 19.15 2.31
N ASN A 11 -7.72 19.77 3.32
CA ASN A 11 -7.31 21.17 3.25
C ASN A 11 -5.90 21.33 3.81
N THR A 12 -4.97 21.82 2.98
CA THR A 12 -3.57 22.02 3.34
C THR A 12 -3.36 23.14 4.37
N GLN A 13 -4.31 24.07 4.52
CA GLN A 13 -4.22 25.16 5.52
C GLN A 13 -4.57 24.69 6.93
N THR A 14 -5.53 23.76 7.06
CA THR A 14 -6.04 23.30 8.36
C THR A 14 -5.43 21.98 8.81
N ALA A 15 -4.89 21.19 7.88
CA ALA A 15 -4.26 19.92 8.17
C ALA A 15 -2.84 20.12 8.69
N LYS A 16 -2.39 19.22 9.57
CA LYS A 16 -1.03 19.26 10.11
C LYS A 16 -0.07 18.61 9.12
N LYS A 17 0.91 19.36 8.65
CA LYS A 17 2.03 18.83 7.84
C LYS A 17 2.87 17.89 8.71
N ILE A 18 3.21 16.73 8.17
CA ILE A 18 4.00 15.71 8.86
C ILE A 18 5.44 15.70 8.33
N CYS A 19 5.60 15.48 7.03
CA CYS A 19 6.90 15.48 6.36
C CYS A 19 6.76 15.95 4.91
N GLU A 20 7.89 16.25 4.29
CA GLU A 20 7.96 16.55 2.87
C GLU A 20 9.21 15.94 2.25
N GLN A 21 9.13 15.70 0.95
CA GLN A 21 10.23 15.25 0.12
C GLN A 21 10.21 16.08 -1.16
N ARG A 22 11.40 16.53 -1.58
CA ARG A 22 11.61 17.14 -2.89
C ARG A 22 12.37 16.16 -3.75
N THR A 23 11.86 15.91 -4.94
CA THR A 23 12.47 15.02 -5.93
C THR A 23 12.53 15.77 -7.24
N ASN A 24 13.67 15.71 -7.92
CA ASN A 24 13.81 16.24 -9.27
C ASN A 24 14.12 15.06 -10.19
N GLU A 25 13.11 14.61 -10.92
CA GLU A 25 13.17 13.40 -11.74
C GLU A 25 12.52 13.63 -13.10
N ALA A 26 12.99 12.91 -14.11
CA ALA A 26 12.47 12.96 -15.47
C ALA A 26 11.15 12.16 -15.60
N ASN A 27 10.07 12.67 -14.99
CA ASN A 27 8.80 11.93 -14.85
C ASN A 27 7.68 12.37 -15.80
N HIS A 28 7.80 13.51 -16.51
CA HIS A 28 6.77 13.94 -17.46
C HIS A 28 6.98 13.25 -18.83
N GLY A 29 5.90 12.99 -19.57
CA GLY A 29 5.83 12.09 -20.75
C GLY A 29 6.76 12.33 -21.95
N LYS A 30 7.70 13.27 -21.85
CA LYS A 30 8.80 13.52 -22.81
C LYS A 30 10.19 13.60 -22.15
N GLY A 31 10.35 13.07 -20.93
CA GLY A 31 11.61 13.11 -20.17
C GLY A 31 11.96 14.48 -19.59
N ALA A 32 10.98 15.38 -19.47
CA ALA A 32 11.20 16.68 -18.83
C ALA A 32 11.44 16.47 -17.33
N TYR A 33 12.46 17.15 -16.81
CA TYR A 33 12.74 17.19 -15.37
C TYR A 33 11.59 17.91 -14.67
N VAL A 34 10.97 17.21 -13.72
CA VAL A 34 9.88 17.73 -12.90
C VAL A 34 10.43 17.94 -11.50
N ASP A 35 10.41 19.20 -11.04
CA ASP A 35 10.63 19.49 -9.64
C ASP A 35 9.33 19.19 -8.88
N GLN A 36 9.33 18.05 -8.21
CA GLN A 36 8.18 17.53 -7.49
C GLN A 36 8.39 17.72 -5.98
N LEU A 37 7.51 18.51 -5.38
CA LEU A 37 7.36 18.64 -3.94
C LEU A 37 6.18 17.78 -3.47
N LYS A 38 6.48 16.70 -2.75
CA LYS A 38 5.48 15.81 -2.16
C LYS A 38 5.45 16.00 -0.65
N GLN A 39 4.28 16.37 -0.13
CA GLN A 39 4.07 16.67 1.28
C GLN A 39 3.00 15.76 1.87
N LEU A 40 3.25 15.19 3.04
CA LEU A 40 2.28 14.38 3.77
C LEU A 40 1.58 15.22 4.84
N TYR A 41 0.25 15.13 4.87
CA TYR A 41 -0.60 15.83 5.84
C TYR A 41 -1.52 14.87 6.59
N LYS A 42 -1.83 15.23 7.83
CA LYS A 42 -2.88 14.59 8.65
C LYS A 42 -4.01 15.58 8.93
N THR A 43 -5.22 15.17 8.58
CA THR A 43 -6.45 15.91 8.88
C THR A 43 -6.80 15.80 10.37
N LYS A 44 -7.65 16.70 10.86
CA LYS A 44 -8.18 16.63 12.25
C LYS A 44 -8.92 15.32 12.51
N ASN A 45 -9.54 14.74 11.48
CA ASN A 45 -10.31 13.50 11.56
C ASN A 45 -9.41 12.24 11.55
N GLY A 46 -8.09 12.40 11.52
CA GLY A 46 -7.14 11.28 11.55
C GLY A 46 -6.74 10.74 10.18
N ASN A 47 -7.41 11.15 9.10
CA ASN A 47 -7.09 10.73 7.73
C ASN A 47 -5.81 11.38 7.20
N PHE A 48 -5.07 10.65 6.37
CA PHE A 48 -3.82 11.10 5.75
C PHE A 48 -4.02 11.41 4.26
N PHE A 49 -3.26 12.36 3.74
CA PHE A 49 -3.24 12.68 2.31
C PHE A 49 -1.91 13.27 1.88
N PHE A 50 -1.56 13.04 0.62
CA PHE A 50 -0.47 13.74 -0.04
C PHE A 50 -0.96 15.01 -0.70
N PHE A 51 -0.19 16.07 -0.56
CA PHE A 51 -0.20 17.23 -1.44
C PHE A 51 1.04 17.13 -2.33
N ILE A 52 0.83 17.08 -3.65
CA ILE A 52 1.88 16.97 -4.65
C ILE A 52 1.83 18.26 -5.45
N LYS A 53 2.96 18.96 -5.51
CA LYS A 53 3.16 20.13 -6.33
C LYS A 53 4.29 19.82 -7.31
N ASN A 54 3.98 19.82 -8.59
CA ASN A 54 4.94 19.61 -9.67
C ASN A 54 5.19 20.94 -10.36
N ASN A 55 6.44 21.22 -10.69
CA ASN A 55 6.83 22.34 -11.53
C ASN A 55 7.68 21.82 -12.68
N PHE A 56 7.27 22.09 -13.92
CA PHE A 56 8.00 21.65 -15.10
C PHE A 56 7.72 22.53 -16.33
N PRO A 57 8.69 22.65 -17.24
CA PRO A 57 8.49 23.34 -18.50
C PRO A 57 7.64 22.49 -19.45
N THR A 58 6.59 23.06 -20.01
CA THR A 58 5.78 22.43 -21.05
C THR A 58 5.32 23.44 -22.09
N TYR A 59 4.97 22.95 -23.28
CA TYR A 59 4.39 23.78 -24.33
C TYR A 59 2.92 24.02 -24.01
N VAL A 60 2.55 25.29 -23.85
CA VAL A 60 1.18 25.72 -23.55
C VAL A 60 0.66 26.52 -24.74
N ASP A 61 -0.60 26.27 -25.12
CA ASP A 61 -1.28 27.11 -26.11
C ASP A 61 -1.55 28.48 -25.49
N VAL A 62 -0.97 29.52 -26.08
CA VAL A 62 -1.10 30.91 -25.63
C VAL A 62 -2.18 31.68 -26.37
N ASN A 63 -2.67 31.18 -27.51
CA ASN A 63 -3.62 31.90 -28.35
C ASN A 63 -5.06 31.36 -28.27
N ASN A 64 -5.28 30.18 -27.67
CA ASN A 64 -6.59 29.52 -27.59
C ASN A 64 -7.32 29.49 -28.95
N ASP A 65 -6.56 29.31 -30.04
CA ASP A 65 -7.07 29.30 -31.41
C ASP A 65 -7.10 27.85 -31.89
N ASP A 66 -8.30 27.30 -32.02
CA ASP A 66 -8.51 25.91 -32.44
C ASP A 66 -8.05 25.64 -33.89
N LEU A 67 -7.93 26.68 -34.73
CA LEU A 67 -7.54 26.56 -36.14
C LEU A 67 -6.04 26.71 -36.35
N ASN A 68 -5.37 27.57 -35.57
CA ASN A 68 -3.92 27.78 -35.60
C ASN A 68 -3.37 28.03 -34.19
N PRO A 69 -3.25 26.99 -33.35
CA PRO A 69 -2.75 27.14 -32.00
C PRO A 69 -1.28 27.54 -32.01
N LYS A 70 -0.92 28.50 -31.14
CA LYS A 70 0.47 28.93 -30.95
C LYS A 70 0.95 28.41 -29.62
N PHE A 71 2.02 27.63 -29.64
CA PHE A 71 2.59 27.03 -28.45
C PHE A 71 3.83 27.78 -28.00
N GLU A 72 3.89 28.15 -26.72
CA GLU A 72 5.07 28.71 -26.09
C GLU A 72 5.54 27.79 -24.96
N LEU A 73 6.86 27.68 -24.79
CA LEU A 73 7.45 26.90 -23.69
C LEU A 73 7.34 27.73 -22.40
N MET A 74 6.53 27.27 -21.46
CA MET A 74 6.28 27.94 -20.19
C MET A 74 6.40 26.96 -19.01
N ASP A 75 6.82 27.48 -17.86
CA ASP A 75 6.82 26.71 -16.61
C ASP A 75 5.39 26.61 -16.06
N VAL A 76 4.90 25.38 -15.93
CA VAL A 76 3.56 25.09 -15.43
C VAL A 76 3.64 24.45 -14.05
N VAL A 77 2.76 24.92 -13.16
CA VAL A 77 2.62 24.41 -11.80
C VAL A 77 1.37 23.55 -11.70
N GLU A 78 1.54 22.25 -11.47
CA GLU A 78 0.44 21.33 -11.21
C GLU A 78 0.33 21.01 -9.72
N GLU A 79 -0.87 21.19 -9.15
CA GLU A 79 -1.14 20.86 -7.75
C GLU A 79 -2.20 19.76 -7.62
N LYS A 80 -1.90 18.72 -6.84
CA LYS A 80 -2.78 17.56 -6.62
C LYS A 80 -2.87 17.20 -5.15
N ILE A 81 -4.08 16.84 -4.72
CA ILE A 81 -4.33 16.18 -3.43
C ILE A 81 -4.71 14.72 -3.71
N LYS A 82 -4.07 13.79 -3.01
CA LYS A 82 -4.36 12.36 -3.08
C LYS A 82 -4.55 11.80 -1.66
N PRO A 83 -5.74 11.30 -1.30
CA PRO A 83 -5.93 10.55 -0.06
C PRO A 83 -5.03 9.33 -0.01
N VAL A 84 -4.51 8.99 1.17
CA VAL A 84 -3.67 7.80 1.33
C VAL A 84 -4.01 7.02 2.59
N THR A 85 -3.76 5.71 2.52
CA THR A 85 -3.86 4.80 3.65
C THR A 85 -2.72 5.05 4.65
N TYR A 86 -2.90 4.59 5.87
CA TYR A 86 -1.89 4.68 6.92
C TYR A 86 -0.57 4.00 6.52
N GLU A 87 -0.64 2.81 5.90
CA GLU A 87 0.54 2.04 5.47
C GLU A 87 1.41 2.82 4.47
N LEU A 88 0.79 3.45 3.46
CA LEU A 88 1.50 4.28 2.49
C LEU A 88 2.08 5.55 3.13
N ALA A 89 1.42 6.09 4.15
CA ALA A 89 1.92 7.23 4.91
C ALA A 89 3.14 6.85 5.76
N VAL A 90 3.16 5.65 6.36
CA VAL A 90 4.30 5.09 7.09
C VAL A 90 5.47 4.85 6.16
N GLN A 91 5.23 4.23 5.00
CA GLN A 91 6.27 3.98 4.01
C GLN A 91 6.94 5.30 3.58
N PHE A 92 6.15 6.30 3.21
CA PHE A 92 6.69 7.62 2.83
C PHE A 92 7.47 8.28 3.98
N ALA A 93 6.99 8.17 5.22
CA ALA A 93 7.71 8.69 6.38
C ALA A 93 9.04 7.95 6.60
N SER A 94 9.11 6.63 6.36
CA SER A 94 10.34 5.86 6.44
C SER A 94 11.37 6.29 5.39
N GLU A 95 10.93 6.50 4.14
CA GLU A 95 11.78 7.02 3.06
C GLU A 95 12.36 8.38 3.45
N VAL A 96 11.54 9.30 3.98
CA VAL A 96 12.01 10.61 4.44
C VAL A 96 13.03 10.49 5.59
N ILE A 97 12.86 9.56 6.54
CA ILE A 97 13.84 9.34 7.62
C ILE A 97 15.19 8.87 7.08
N THR A 98 15.19 8.05 6.02
CA THR A 98 16.43 7.61 5.38
C THR A 98 17.23 8.78 4.81
N TYR A 99 16.54 9.80 4.26
CA TYR A 99 17.18 11.00 3.72
C TYR A 99 17.49 12.05 4.79
N ASP A 100 16.64 12.18 5.80
CA ASP A 100 16.77 13.14 6.91
C ASP A 100 16.55 12.44 8.28
N PRO A 101 17.63 11.93 8.89
CA PRO A 101 17.55 11.23 10.18
C PRO A 101 17.08 12.12 11.34
N GLU A 102 17.24 13.44 11.27
CA GLU A 102 16.83 14.36 12.34
C GLU A 102 15.30 14.41 12.49
N SER A 103 14.59 14.21 11.37
CA SER A 103 13.13 14.13 11.32
C SER A 103 12.54 12.92 12.05
N LYS A 104 13.35 11.91 12.41
CA LYS A 104 12.89 10.66 13.08
C LYS A 104 12.11 10.92 14.37
N LYS A 105 12.58 11.83 15.23
CA LYS A 105 11.90 12.16 16.50
C LYS A 105 10.56 12.85 16.30
N GLY A 106 10.43 13.66 15.25
CA GLY A 106 9.20 14.37 14.90
C GLY A 106 8.16 13.45 14.28
N LEU A 107 8.58 12.64 13.31
CA LEU A 107 7.75 11.67 12.60
C LEU A 107 7.24 10.57 13.51
N GLY A 108 8.07 10.15 14.46
CA GLY A 108 7.74 9.14 15.43
C GLY A 108 6.55 9.47 16.36
N LYS A 109 6.23 10.75 16.56
CA LYS A 109 5.00 11.16 17.27
C LYS A 109 3.72 10.79 16.51
N PHE A 110 3.82 10.63 15.20
CA PHE A 110 2.71 10.24 14.32
C PHE A 110 2.74 8.76 13.99
N PHE A 111 3.94 8.20 13.84
CA PHE A 111 4.19 6.82 13.46
C PHE A 111 5.12 6.17 14.49
N PRO A 112 4.58 5.66 15.62
CA PRO A 112 5.38 5.08 16.69
C PRO A 112 6.19 3.86 16.25
N GLU A 113 5.74 3.17 15.19
CA GLU A 113 6.42 2.05 14.55
C GLU A 113 7.82 2.44 14.00
N LEU A 114 8.06 3.71 13.68
CA LEU A 114 9.34 4.18 13.12
C LEU A 114 10.40 4.54 14.19
N ILE A 115 10.01 4.66 15.48
CA ILE A 115 10.96 4.95 16.57
C ILE A 115 11.38 3.68 17.31
N GLN A 116 10.68 2.57 17.14
CA GLN A 116 11.02 1.34 17.86
C GLN A 116 12.40 0.87 17.40
N ASN A 117 13.41 1.25 18.18
CA ASN A 117 14.72 0.66 18.17
C ASN A 117 14.55 -0.84 18.49
N GLU A 118 15.48 -1.63 17.96
CA GLU A 118 15.55 -3.10 17.96
C GLU A 118 15.41 -3.77 19.34
N GLU A 119 15.29 -3.03 20.45
CA GLU A 119 15.08 -3.56 21.80
C GLU A 119 13.60 -3.84 22.16
N THR A 120 12.66 -3.59 21.26
CA THR A 120 11.24 -3.97 21.42
C THR A 120 10.82 -5.16 20.55
N GLU A 121 11.71 -6.14 20.34
CA GLU A 121 11.35 -7.44 19.74
C GLU A 121 10.18 -8.17 20.46
N ASN A 122 9.77 -7.74 21.66
CA ASN A 122 8.75 -8.42 22.45
C ASN A 122 7.47 -7.62 22.75
N LYS A 123 7.13 -6.57 21.99
CA LYS A 123 5.70 -6.21 21.91
C LYS A 123 5.06 -7.04 20.80
N LYS A 124 4.87 -8.32 21.12
CA LYS A 124 4.05 -9.28 20.38
C LYS A 124 2.71 -8.60 20.12
N ILE A 125 2.55 -7.99 18.93
CA ILE A 125 1.27 -7.50 18.47
C ILE A 125 0.42 -8.76 18.31
N GLN A 126 -0.31 -9.14 19.36
CA GLN A 126 -1.35 -10.15 19.29
C GLN A 126 -2.52 -9.53 18.53
N LYS A 127 -2.38 -9.40 17.20
CA LYS A 127 -3.56 -9.38 16.34
C LYS A 127 -4.25 -10.71 16.64
N LYS A 128 -5.39 -10.67 17.32
CA LYS A 128 -6.27 -11.85 17.45
C LYS A 128 -6.82 -12.10 16.05
N ILE A 129 -6.07 -12.85 15.25
CA ILE A 129 -6.53 -13.33 13.95
C ILE A 129 -7.47 -14.48 14.26
N TYR A 130 -8.77 -14.24 14.10
CA TYR A 130 -9.77 -15.29 14.15
C TYR A 130 -9.71 -16.03 12.81
N ILE A 131 -8.91 -17.09 12.78
CA ILE A 131 -8.81 -17.98 11.63
C ILE A 131 -9.96 -18.99 11.73
N SER A 132 -10.68 -19.21 10.64
CA SER A 132 -11.69 -20.27 10.61
C SER A 132 -11.03 -21.62 10.89
N GLU A 133 -11.74 -22.56 11.54
CA GLU A 133 -11.20 -23.89 11.86
C GLU A 133 -10.67 -24.60 10.59
N LYS A 134 -11.37 -24.42 9.46
CA LYS A 134 -10.96 -24.93 8.15
C LYS A 134 -9.62 -24.33 7.69
N SER A 135 -9.46 -23.01 7.81
CA SER A 135 -8.22 -22.31 7.44
C SER A 135 -7.04 -22.68 8.35
N SER A 136 -7.27 -22.89 9.65
CA SER A 136 -6.22 -23.30 10.59
C SER A 136 -5.67 -24.69 10.25
N TRP A 137 -6.56 -25.62 9.91
CA TRP A 137 -6.18 -26.98 9.53
C TRP A 137 -5.31 -27.02 8.26
N TYR A 138 -5.64 -26.22 7.23
CA TYR A 138 -4.82 -26.13 6.02
C TYR A 138 -3.42 -25.57 6.30
N LEU A 139 -3.32 -24.55 7.15
CA LEU A 139 -2.03 -23.95 7.52
C LEU A 139 -1.15 -24.92 8.29
N GLU A 140 -1.75 -25.72 9.19
CA GLU A 140 -1.02 -26.76 9.92
C GLU A 140 -0.46 -27.84 8.97
N LYS A 141 -1.22 -28.20 7.93
CA LYS A 141 -0.75 -29.13 6.90
C LYS A 141 0.36 -28.55 6.03
N MET A 142 0.20 -27.32 5.55
CA MET A 142 1.25 -26.63 4.78
C MET A 142 2.55 -26.53 5.57
N SER A 143 2.47 -26.32 6.89
CA SER A 143 3.67 -26.25 7.75
C SER A 143 4.35 -27.60 7.96
N LYS A 144 3.62 -28.72 7.85
CA LYS A 144 4.15 -30.08 8.06
C LYS A 144 4.76 -30.69 6.79
N GLU A 145 4.32 -30.27 5.59
CA GLU A 145 4.75 -30.85 4.30
C GLU A 145 5.61 -29.89 3.45
N SER A 146 6.70 -29.34 4.00
CA SER A 146 7.62 -28.46 3.25
C SER A 146 8.45 -29.17 2.16
N LYS A 147 8.20 -30.45 1.90
CA LYS A 147 8.96 -31.30 0.96
C LYS A 147 8.21 -31.63 -0.33
N ASP A 148 6.91 -31.36 -0.41
CA ASP A 148 6.11 -31.69 -1.59
C ASP A 148 6.01 -30.50 -2.56
N THR A 149 5.91 -30.79 -3.85
CA THR A 149 5.56 -29.78 -4.86
C THR A 149 4.11 -29.32 -4.65
N ASN A 150 3.83 -28.05 -4.96
CA ASN A 150 2.50 -27.45 -4.79
C ASN A 150 1.38 -28.28 -5.46
N SER A 151 1.67 -28.96 -6.57
CA SER A 151 0.72 -29.84 -7.26
C SER A 151 0.35 -31.08 -6.44
N SER A 152 1.36 -31.80 -5.92
CA SER A 152 1.17 -32.97 -5.05
C SER A 152 0.41 -32.60 -3.78
N PHE A 153 0.73 -31.44 -3.20
CA PHE A 153 0.04 -30.93 -2.03
C PHE A 153 -1.45 -30.64 -2.30
N ILE A 154 -1.78 -30.01 -3.44
CA ILE A 154 -3.18 -29.75 -3.82
C ILE A 154 -3.94 -31.06 -4.01
N GLU A 155 -3.35 -32.07 -4.64
CA GLU A 155 -3.96 -33.38 -4.82
C GLU A 155 -4.26 -34.07 -3.48
N LYS A 156 -3.31 -34.06 -2.53
CA LYS A 156 -3.52 -34.56 -1.16
C LYS A 156 -4.66 -33.83 -0.46
N LEU A 157 -4.75 -32.51 -0.58
CA LEU A 157 -5.82 -31.72 0.01
C LEU A 157 -7.20 -32.05 -0.57
N ILE A 158 -7.26 -32.29 -1.88
CA ILE A 158 -8.50 -32.70 -2.56
C ILE A 158 -8.93 -34.07 -2.02
N ILE A 159 -8.04 -35.07 -2.06
CA ILE A 159 -8.34 -36.44 -1.62
C ILE A 159 -8.86 -36.47 -0.18
N GLU A 160 -8.21 -35.75 0.74
CA GLU A 160 -8.62 -35.74 2.14
C GLU A 160 -9.93 -35.01 2.41
N GLU A 161 -10.21 -33.90 1.73
CA GLU A 161 -11.50 -33.21 1.90
C GLU A 161 -12.64 -34.10 1.40
N TYR A 162 -12.43 -34.82 0.29
CA TYR A 162 -13.39 -35.82 -0.21
C TYR A 162 -13.60 -36.95 0.81
N ARG A 163 -12.53 -37.53 1.36
CA ARG A 163 -12.62 -38.54 2.42
C ARG A 163 -13.34 -38.02 3.67
N ARG A 164 -13.11 -36.76 4.05
CA ARG A 164 -13.81 -36.11 5.17
C ARG A 164 -15.31 -35.97 4.91
N LEU A 165 -15.69 -35.56 3.70
CA LEU A 165 -17.09 -35.41 3.29
C LEU A 165 -17.81 -36.77 3.19
N TYR A 166 -17.11 -37.80 2.71
CA TYR A 166 -17.60 -39.18 2.71
C TYR A 166 -17.82 -39.69 4.14
N LYS A 167 -16.86 -39.51 5.06
CA LYS A 167 -17.02 -39.88 6.49
C LYS A 167 -18.18 -39.14 7.18
N LYS A 168 -18.51 -37.93 6.73
CA LYS A 168 -19.67 -37.15 7.22
C LYS A 168 -21.00 -37.58 6.58
N GLY A 169 -21.00 -38.54 5.66
CA GLY A 169 -22.19 -39.02 4.96
C GLY A 169 -22.78 -38.04 3.94
N ILE A 170 -22.04 -36.97 3.61
CA ILE A 170 -22.50 -35.92 2.69
C ILE A 170 -22.27 -36.35 1.23
N MET A 171 -21.25 -37.17 0.98
CA MET A 171 -20.97 -37.76 -0.33
C MET A 171 -21.26 -39.26 -0.34
N GLN A 172 -21.82 -39.75 -1.45
CA GLN A 172 -22.02 -41.17 -1.73
C GLN A 172 -20.79 -41.72 -2.45
N GLY A 173 -20.06 -42.60 -1.76
CA GLY A 173 -18.82 -43.23 -2.26
C GLY A 173 -17.56 -42.38 -2.04
N ASP A 174 -16.44 -43.05 -1.81
CA ASP A 174 -15.11 -42.44 -1.80
C ASP A 174 -14.42 -42.70 -3.15
N PRO A 175 -14.30 -41.70 -4.04
CA PRO A 175 -13.66 -41.86 -5.35
C PRO A 175 -12.17 -42.21 -5.27
N PHE A 176 -11.57 -42.05 -4.09
CA PHE A 176 -10.14 -42.23 -3.85
C PHE A 176 -9.86 -43.39 -2.88
N PHE A 177 -10.81 -44.34 -2.76
CA PHE A 177 -10.69 -45.51 -1.90
C PHE A 177 -9.45 -46.36 -2.21
N GLU A 178 -9.05 -46.44 -3.49
CA GLU A 178 -7.91 -47.24 -3.95
C GLU A 178 -6.54 -46.56 -3.72
N MET A 179 -6.51 -45.31 -3.24
CA MET A 179 -5.26 -44.55 -3.01
C MET A 179 -4.77 -44.65 -1.56
N VAL A 180 -4.66 -45.88 -1.02
CA VAL A 180 -4.13 -46.23 0.31
C VAL A 180 -3.28 -47.50 0.07
N ASP A 181 -1.97 -47.65 0.31
CA ASP A 181 -0.94 -46.98 1.08
C ASP A 181 0.42 -47.06 0.34
N GLU A 182 1.27 -46.03 0.46
CA GLU A 182 2.71 -46.13 0.75
C GLU A 182 3.12 -44.93 1.62
#